data_AF-A0A952FIV3-F1
#
_entry.id   AF-A0A952FIV3-F1
#
_cell.length_a   1.000
_cell.length_b   1.000
_cell.length_c   1.000
_cell.angle_alpha   90.00
_cell.angle_beta   90.00
_cell.angle_gamma   90.00
#
_symmetry.space_group_name_H-M   'P 1'
#
loop_
_entity.id
_entity.type
_entity.pdbx_description
1 polymer ?
#
loop_
_entity_poly.entity_id
_entity_poly.type
_entity_poly.pdbx_seq_one_letter_code
_entity_poly.pdbx_strand_id
1 'polypeptide(L)'
;MAPGDPDERTALRQEWSEGGRVVLQDDADGSDHSIVHHWVARLIDGDIADDDRDGILSLVYHSLNFDIPFAATKGVRDELLHVVRMKIKDPAWRRFPEEPGAEES
;
A
#
# COMPACT_ATOMS: atom_id res chain seq x y z
N MET A 1 6.39 -5.94 -12.70
CA MET A 1 6.72 -4.64 -13.32
C MET A 1 6.48 -3.60 -12.25
N ALA A 2 7.51 -2.85 -11.85
CA ALA A 2 7.29 -1.60 -11.13
C ALA A 2 6.55 -0.65 -12.08
N PRO A 3 5.53 0.11 -11.65
CA PRO A 3 4.91 1.13 -12.50
C PRO A 3 5.92 2.28 -12.66
N GLY A 4 6.86 2.08 -13.59
CA GLY A 4 7.89 3.04 -13.95
C GLY A 4 7.35 4.13 -14.87
N ASP A 5 6.14 3.96 -15.42
CA ASP A 5 5.54 4.89 -16.35
C ASP A 5 4.73 5.99 -15.61
N PRO A 6 4.97 7.28 -15.91
CA PRO A 6 4.24 8.38 -15.29
C PRO A 6 2.73 8.37 -15.59
N ASP A 7 2.29 7.81 -16.73
CA ASP A 7 0.88 7.70 -17.04
C ASP A 7 0.20 6.63 -16.18
N GLU A 8 0.86 5.48 -15.95
CA GLU A 8 0.36 4.44 -15.04
C GLU A 8 0.21 4.96 -13.61
N ARG A 9 1.17 5.76 -13.14
CA ARG A 9 1.10 6.38 -11.81
C ARG A 9 -0.04 7.39 -11.71
N THR A 10 -0.28 8.16 -12.77
CA THR A 10 -1.38 9.12 -12.83
C THR A 10 -2.73 8.40 -12.81
N ALA A 11 -2.88 7.31 -13.56
CA ALA A 11 -4.08 6.48 -13.55
C ALA A 11 -4.33 5.88 -12.16
N LEU A 12 -3.32 5.23 -11.58
CA LEU A 12 -3.42 4.65 -10.23
C LEU A 12 -3.75 5.71 -9.17
N ARG A 13 -3.21 6.93 -9.32
CA ARG A 13 -3.49 8.06 -8.44
C ARG A 13 -4.95 8.51 -8.51
N GLN A 14 -5.53 8.50 -9.71
CA GLN A 14 -6.94 8.79 -9.92
C GLN A 14 -7.82 7.70 -9.32
N GLU A 15 -7.52 6.43 -9.62
CA GLU A 15 -8.26 5.28 -9.09
C GLU A 15 -8.22 5.25 -7.55
N TRP A 16 -7.07 5.53 -6.95
CA TRP A 16 -6.97 5.66 -5.49
C TRP A 16 -7.81 6.82 -4.93
N SER A 17 -7.91 7.94 -5.64
CA SER A 17 -8.75 9.07 -5.19
C SER A 17 -10.23 8.73 -5.18
N GLU A 18 -10.67 7.94 -6.15
CA GLU A 18 -12.07 7.58 -6.37
C GLU A 18 -12.48 6.37 -5.50
N GLY A 19 -11.65 5.32 -5.48
CA GLY A 19 -11.93 4.04 -4.83
C GLY A 19 -11.22 3.81 -3.49
N GLY A 20 -10.15 4.55 -3.18
CA GLY A 20 -9.34 4.33 -1.98
C GLY A 20 -10.13 4.48 -0.68
N ARG A 21 -11.14 5.35 -0.63
CA ARG A 21 -12.02 5.46 0.54
C ARG A 21 -12.84 4.19 0.78
N VAL A 22 -13.28 3.51 -0.28
CA VAL A 22 -14.02 2.25 -0.20
C VAL A 22 -13.12 1.14 0.34
N VAL A 23 -11.86 1.10 -0.12
CA VAL A 23 -10.84 0.17 0.39
C VAL A 23 -10.66 0.31 1.91
N LEU A 24 -10.66 1.53 2.42
CA LEU A 24 -10.46 1.78 3.85
C LEU A 24 -11.71 1.50 4.70
N GLN A 25 -12.93 1.64 4.17
CA GLN A 25 -14.17 1.55 4.95
C GLN A 25 -14.45 0.18 5.60
N ASP A 26 -13.83 -0.91 5.13
CA ASP A 26 -13.98 -2.25 5.72
C ASP A 26 -13.14 -2.44 7.00
N ASP A 27 -12.24 -1.51 7.30
CA ASP A 27 -11.38 -1.56 8.46
C ASP A 27 -12.08 -1.02 9.72
N ALA A 28 -12.05 -1.84 10.77
CA ALA A 28 -12.71 -1.55 12.04
C ALA A 28 -12.04 -0.41 12.83
N ASP A 29 -10.75 -0.15 12.59
CA ASP A 29 -9.99 0.94 13.22
C ASP A 29 -9.99 2.18 12.31
N GLY A 30 -11.16 2.78 12.13
CA GLY A 30 -11.38 3.93 11.24
C GLY A 30 -10.60 5.22 11.57
N SER A 31 -9.86 5.23 12.67
CA SER A 31 -9.31 6.43 13.31
C SER A 31 -8.28 7.16 12.45
N ASP A 32 -7.54 6.44 11.60
CA ASP A 32 -6.41 6.92 10.83
C ASP A 32 -6.60 6.85 9.31
N HIS A 33 -7.81 6.54 8.82
CA HIS A 33 -8.09 6.38 7.38
C HIS A 33 -7.65 7.58 6.55
N SER A 34 -7.82 8.80 7.05
CA SER A 34 -7.38 10.01 6.34
C SER A 34 -5.86 10.09 6.19
N ILE A 35 -5.11 9.64 7.21
CA ILE A 35 -3.65 9.63 7.23
C ILE A 35 -3.15 8.55 6.26
N VAL A 36 -3.72 7.34 6.34
CA VAL A 36 -3.42 6.23 5.42
C VAL A 36 -3.70 6.64 3.97
N HIS A 37 -4.87 7.21 3.71
CA HIS A 37 -5.25 7.67 2.37
C HIS A 37 -4.25 8.67 1.80
N HIS A 38 -3.85 9.66 2.61
CA HIS A 38 -2.90 10.68 2.19
C HIS A 38 -1.49 10.13 2.00
N TRP A 39 -1.06 9.22 2.88
CA TRP A 39 0.25 8.57 2.77
C TRP A 39 0.36 7.75 1.48
N VAL A 40 -0.65 6.94 1.15
CA VAL A 40 -0.68 6.15 -0.08
C VAL A 40 -0.67 7.05 -1.32
N ALA A 41 -1.45 8.14 -1.31
CA ALA A 41 -1.45 9.11 -2.40
C ALA A 41 -0.04 9.68 -2.67
N ARG A 42 0.67 10.08 -1.60
CA ARG A 42 2.05 10.58 -1.69
C ARG A 42 3.05 9.51 -2.16
N LEU A 43 2.86 8.25 -1.80
CA LEU A 43 3.67 7.15 -2.31
C LEU A 43 3.48 6.95 -3.83
N ILE A 44 2.24 7.02 -4.31
CA ILE A 44 1.92 6.95 -5.75
C ILE A 44 2.54 8.16 -6.47
N ASP A 45 2.39 9.36 -5.92
CA ASP A 45 2.97 10.62 -6.41
C ASP A 45 4.51 10.63 -6.33
N GLY A 46 5.12 9.67 -5.65
CA GLY A 46 6.57 9.50 -5.56
C GLY A 46 7.24 10.49 -4.60
N ASP A 47 6.42 11.17 -3.79
CA ASP A 47 6.87 12.09 -2.74
C ASP A 47 7.44 11.35 -1.53
N ILE A 48 7.24 10.04 -1.46
CA ILE A 48 7.77 9.15 -0.43
C ILE A 48 8.71 8.17 -1.12
N ALA A 49 9.99 8.23 -0.73
CA ALA A 49 10.95 7.19 -1.05
C ALA A 49 10.77 6.06 -0.03
N ASP A 50 10.31 4.90 -0.50
CA ASP A 50 10.23 3.68 0.30
C ASP A 50 10.84 2.54 -0.51
N ASP A 51 11.71 1.75 0.11
CA ASP A 51 12.32 0.60 -0.55
C ASP A 51 11.32 -0.51 -0.92
N ASP A 52 10.22 -0.64 -0.17
CA ASP A 52 9.13 -1.59 -0.45
C ASP A 52 8.01 -0.94 -1.28
N ARG A 53 8.30 0.19 -1.94
CA ARG A 53 7.32 0.94 -2.74
C ARG A 53 6.59 0.04 -3.74
N ASP A 54 7.31 -0.80 -4.47
CA ASP A 54 6.69 -1.70 -5.45
C ASP A 54 5.74 -2.72 -4.82
N GLY A 55 6.12 -3.27 -3.66
CA GLY A 55 5.26 -4.18 -2.89
C GLY A 55 3.98 -3.49 -2.44
N ILE A 56 4.11 -2.27 -1.90
CA ILE A 56 2.96 -1.48 -1.44
C ILE A 56 2.07 -1.06 -2.62
N LEU A 57 2.63 -0.62 -3.75
CA LEU A 57 1.84 -0.28 -4.94
C LEU A 57 1.11 -1.49 -5.51
N SER A 58 1.70 -2.68 -5.46
CA SER A 58 1.01 -3.92 -5.83
C SER A 58 -0.20 -4.20 -4.96
N LEU A 59 -0.10 -3.95 -3.64
CA LEU A 59 -1.24 -4.09 -2.72
C LEU A 59 -2.32 -3.05 -3.00
N VAL A 60 -1.95 -1.81 -3.31
CA VAL A 60 -2.89 -0.77 -3.72
C VAL A 60 -3.65 -1.20 -4.97
N TYR A 61 -2.93 -1.61 -6.03
CA TYR A 61 -3.53 -2.08 -7.27
C TYR A 61 -4.52 -3.23 -7.04
N HIS A 62 -4.12 -4.25 -6.28
CA HIS A 62 -5.00 -5.39 -5.99
C HIS A 62 -6.17 -5.04 -5.07
N SER A 63 -6.01 -4.07 -4.17
CA SER A 63 -7.10 -3.60 -3.32
C SER A 63 -8.19 -2.87 -4.11
N LEU A 64 -7.80 -2.23 -5.22
CA LEU A 64 -8.68 -1.51 -6.14
C LEU A 64 -9.26 -2.40 -7.25
N ASN A 65 -8.95 -3.71 -7.27
CA ASN A 65 -9.52 -4.61 -8.26
C ASN A 65 -10.99 -4.93 -7.93
N PHE A 66 -11.89 -4.13 -8.49
CA PHE A 66 -13.34 -4.26 -8.34
C PHE A 66 -13.97 -5.24 -9.35
N ASP A 67 -13.19 -5.82 -10.27
CA ASP A 67 -13.67 -6.88 -11.18
C ASP A 67 -13.89 -8.22 -10.46
N ILE A 68 -13.34 -8.35 -9.25
CA ILE A 68 -13.60 -9.48 -8.34
C ILE A 68 -14.43 -9.04 -7.14
N PRO A 69 -15.15 -9.97 -6.47
CA PRO A 69 -15.94 -9.62 -5.30
C PRO A 69 -15.08 -8.94 -4.24
N PHE A 70 -15.56 -7.82 -3.71
CA PHE A 70 -14.82 -7.03 -2.71
C PHE A 70 -14.41 -7.86 -1.48
N ALA A 71 -15.21 -8.83 -1.05
CA ALA A 71 -14.84 -9.74 0.04
C ALA A 71 -13.59 -10.59 -0.27
N ALA A 72 -13.32 -10.91 -1.55
CA ALA A 72 -12.17 -11.69 -1.97
C ALA A 72 -10.84 -10.93 -1.86
N THR A 73 -10.88 -9.59 -1.90
CA THR A 73 -9.67 -8.74 -1.72
C THR A 73 -9.42 -8.37 -0.26
N LYS A 74 -10.20 -8.90 0.70
CA LYS A 74 -10.06 -8.54 2.11
C LYS A 74 -8.65 -8.71 2.66
N GLY A 75 -8.02 -9.87 2.42
CA GLY A 75 -6.65 -10.12 2.90
C GLY A 75 -5.63 -9.11 2.36
N VAL A 76 -5.79 -8.70 1.09
CA VAL A 76 -4.94 -7.67 0.47
C VAL A 76 -5.14 -6.31 1.14
N ARG A 77 -6.39 -5.94 1.45
CA ARG A 77 -6.68 -4.67 2.13
C ARG A 77 -6.15 -4.65 3.56
N ASP A 78 -6.37 -5.72 4.31
CA ASP A 78 -5.88 -5.86 5.68
C ASP A 78 -4.35 -5.75 5.72
N GLU A 79 -3.69 -6.37 4.74
CA GLU A 79 -2.24 -6.31 4.57
C GLU A 79 -1.74 -4.92 4.17
N LEU A 80 -2.39 -4.27 3.20
CA LEU A 80 -2.09 -2.89 2.80
C LEU A 80 -2.15 -1.95 4.01
N LEU A 81 -3.25 -2.02 4.76
CA LEU A 81 -3.46 -1.20 5.96
C LEU A 81 -2.40 -1.46 7.00
N HIS A 82 -2.09 -2.73 7.27
CA HIS A 82 -1.06 -3.10 8.23
C HIS A 82 0.30 -2.51 7.84
N VAL A 83 0.74 -2.72 6.61
CA VAL A 83 2.05 -2.23 6.12
C VAL A 83 2.12 -0.71 6.17
N VAL A 84 1.10 -0.01 5.64
CA VAL A 84 1.09 1.45 5.63
C VAL A 84 1.09 2.01 7.05
N ARG A 85 0.33 1.43 7.98
CA ARG A 85 0.33 1.83 9.39
C ARG A 85 1.69 1.64 10.05
N MET A 86 2.37 0.53 9.77
CA MET A 86 3.72 0.29 10.29
C MET A 86 4.70 1.33 9.74
N LYS A 87 4.66 1.61 8.43
CA LYS A 87 5.51 2.63 7.79
C LYS A 87 5.24 4.05 8.27
N ILE A 88 3.99 4.40 8.56
CA ILE A 88 3.63 5.70 9.16
C ILE A 88 4.22 5.82 10.57
N LYS A 89 4.19 4.75 11.37
CA LYS A 89 4.72 4.75 12.74
C LYS A 89 6.24 4.70 12.78
N ASP A 90 6.84 3.92 11.89
CA ASP A 90 8.28 3.70 11.77
C ASP A 90 8.65 3.60 10.29
N PRO A 91 9.17 4.68 9.67
CA PRO A 91 9.59 4.67 8.28
C PRO A 91 10.69 3.66 7.96
N ALA A 92 11.49 3.26 8.97
CA ALA A 92 12.55 2.27 8.81
C ALA A 92 12.02 0.83 8.90
N TRP A 93 10.75 0.64 9.26
CA TRP A 93 10.15 -0.69 9.38
C TRP A 93 10.25 -1.46 8.05
N ARG A 94 10.59 -2.74 8.16
CA ARG A 94 10.69 -3.67 7.04
C ARG A 94 9.75 -4.83 7.29
N ARG A 95 8.98 -5.17 6.26
CA ARG A 95 8.08 -6.31 6.26
C ARG A 95 8.81 -7.64 6.40
N PHE A 96 9.97 -7.73 5.76
CA PHE A 96 10.91 -8.83 5.88
C PHE A 96 12.24 -8.23 6.38
N PRO A 97 12.57 -8.36 7.67
CA PRO A 97 13.90 -7.99 8.14
C PRO A 97 14.93 -8.86 7.40
N GLU A 98 16.05 -8.29 6.98
CA GLU A 98 17.18 -9.08 6.50
C GLU A 98 17.55 -10.09 7.59
N GLU A 99 17.48 -11.38 7.29
CA GLU A 99 18.00 -12.40 8.21
C GLU A 99 19.49 -12.09 8.42
N PRO A 100 19.98 -11.97 9.65
CA PRO A 100 21.42 -11.83 9.87
C PRO A 100 22.06 -13.04 9.21
N GLY A 101 22.95 -12.77 8.24
CA GLY A 101 23.49 -13.77 7.34
C GLY A 101 23.85 -15.04 8.08
N ALA A 102 23.43 -16.18 7.54
CA ALA A 102 24.02 -17.45 7.89
C ALA A 102 25.52 -17.32 7.64
N GLU A 103 26.28 -16.99 8.70
CA GLU A 103 27.73 -17.10 8.71
C GLU A 103 28.04 -18.54 8.34
N GLU A 104 28.62 -18.69 7.15
CA GLU A 104 29.10 -19.95 6.60
C GLU A 104 30.00 -20.63 7.66
N SER A 105 29.58 -21.81 8.11
CA SER A 105 30.36 -22.68 8.99
C SER A 105 31.50 -23.38 8.25
#